data_AF-A0A432P6V3-F1
#
_entry.id   AF-A0A432P6V3-F1
#
_cell.length_a   1.000
_cell.length_b   1.000
_cell.length_c   1.000
_cell.angle_alpha   90.00
_cell.angle_beta   90.00
_cell.angle_gamma   90.00
#
_symmetry.space_group_name_H-M   'P 1'
#
loop_
_entity.id
_entity.type
_entity.pdbx_description
1 polymer ?
#
loop_
_entity_poly.entity_id
_entity_poly.type
_entity_poly.pdbx_seq_one_letter_code
_entity_poly.pdbx_strand_id
1 'polypeptide(L)'
;MSDYDNYPAVAERVAMKLALLRKWTAEGKVPDGFSCPSSLAKARTWDDPENGIFSIGSKRDWNTVNSPHRSSIVAIAKLIGPLSVRAAKKASKRRSDKVRIGDLEDLLQATEAAREDATTQWQELSQKLASKELELTAATAERTFLKSQLDSAKSEIRELKRRVLNIREV
;
A
#
# COMPACT_ATOMS: atom_id res chain seq x y z
N MET A 1 6.09 -28.14 43.29
CA MET A 1 4.75 -28.62 42.93
C MET A 1 4.66 -28.58 41.42
N SER A 2 4.32 -29.70 40.80
CA SER A 2 4.38 -29.89 39.36
C SER A 2 3.24 -29.11 38.70
N ASP A 3 3.50 -28.26 37.70
CA ASP A 3 2.49 -27.51 36.93
C ASP A 3 1.47 -28.40 36.16
N TYR A 4 1.53 -29.72 36.37
CA TYR A 4 0.71 -30.73 35.70
C TYR A 4 -0.56 -31.15 36.46
N ASP A 5 -0.79 -30.67 37.68
CA ASP A 5 -1.94 -31.10 38.51
C ASP A 5 -3.25 -30.33 38.24
N ASN A 6 -3.28 -29.39 37.29
CA ASN A 6 -4.49 -28.61 36.96
C ASN A 6 -4.94 -28.76 35.50
N TYR A 7 -4.64 -29.90 34.86
CA TYR A 7 -5.16 -30.19 33.53
C TYR A 7 -6.58 -30.74 33.61
N PRO A 8 -7.54 -30.17 32.86
CA PRO A 8 -8.91 -30.69 32.82
C PRO A 8 -8.94 -32.14 32.32
N ALA A 9 -9.95 -32.87 32.79
CA ALA A 9 -10.13 -34.27 32.42
C ALA A 9 -10.22 -34.42 30.88
N VAL A 10 -9.89 -35.60 30.36
CA VAL A 10 -9.93 -35.83 28.89
C VAL A 10 -11.32 -35.50 28.32
N ALA A 11 -12.39 -35.88 29.03
CA ALA A 11 -13.76 -35.57 28.67
C ALA A 11 -14.01 -34.05 28.53
N GLU A 12 -13.51 -33.27 29.49
CA GLU A 12 -13.63 -31.81 29.51
C GLU A 12 -12.84 -31.17 28.37
N ARG A 13 -11.61 -31.63 28.12
CA ARG A 13 -10.80 -31.18 26.97
C ARG A 13 -11.49 -31.42 25.63
N VAL A 14 -12.12 -32.59 25.46
CA VAL A 14 -12.91 -32.89 24.26
C VAL A 14 -14.13 -31.96 24.17
N ALA A 15 -14.83 -31.73 25.28
CA ALA A 15 -16.00 -30.85 25.33
C ALA A 15 -15.64 -29.38 25.01
N MET A 16 -14.53 -28.88 25.55
CA MET A 16 -14.02 -27.52 25.29
C MET A 16 -13.69 -27.34 23.80
N LYS A 17 -12.96 -28.29 23.19
CA LYS A 17 -12.70 -28.28 21.73
C LYS A 17 -14.00 -28.27 20.92
N LEU A 18 -14.97 -29.10 21.28
CA LEU A 18 -16.25 -29.16 20.58
C LEU A 18 -17.04 -27.84 20.73
N ALA A 19 -17.09 -27.28 21.93
CA ALA A 19 -17.79 -26.02 22.21
C ALA A 19 -17.19 -24.86 21.40
N LEU A 20 -15.86 -24.75 21.36
CA LEU A 20 -15.16 -23.72 20.61
C LEU A 20 -15.42 -23.85 19.09
N LEU A 21 -15.31 -25.06 18.54
CA LEU A 21 -15.60 -25.29 17.12
C LEU A 21 -17.07 -25.02 16.77
N ARG A 22 -18.01 -25.32 17.68
CA ARG A 22 -19.42 -24.95 17.50
C ARG A 22 -19.61 -23.45 17.49
N LYS A 23 -18.97 -22.73 18.40
CA LYS A 23 -18.98 -21.26 18.44
C LYS A 23 -18.49 -20.67 17.12
N TRP A 24 -17.33 -21.11 16.63
CA TRP A 24 -16.79 -20.64 15.35
C TRP A 24 -17.67 -21.02 14.15
N THR A 25 -18.32 -22.18 14.19
CA THR A 25 -19.26 -22.59 13.14
C THR A 25 -20.51 -21.71 13.14
N ALA A 26 -21.05 -21.38 14.33
CA ALA A 26 -22.20 -20.50 14.49
C ALA A 26 -21.90 -19.06 14.05
N GLU A 27 -20.72 -18.55 14.40
CA GLU A 27 -20.22 -17.25 13.94
C GLU A 27 -19.80 -17.26 12.46
N GLY A 28 -19.74 -18.45 11.85
CA GLY A 28 -19.38 -18.66 10.46
C GLY A 28 -17.90 -18.43 10.11
N LYS A 29 -17.06 -18.10 11.11
CA LYS A 29 -15.64 -17.74 10.93
C LYS A 29 -14.77 -18.23 12.08
N VAL A 30 -13.50 -18.46 11.76
CA VAL A 30 -12.41 -18.59 12.75
C VAL A 30 -11.89 -17.16 13.02
N PRO A 31 -11.79 -16.72 14.29
CA PRO A 31 -11.26 -15.39 14.63
C PRO A 31 -9.82 -15.19 14.16
N ASP A 32 -9.42 -13.93 14.01
CA ASP A 32 -8.06 -13.61 13.57
C ASP A 32 -7.02 -13.90 14.65
N GLY A 33 -5.89 -14.49 14.25
CA GLY A 33 -4.85 -15.00 15.16
C GLY A 33 -5.03 -16.47 15.57
N PHE A 34 -6.20 -17.07 15.31
CA PHE A 34 -6.49 -18.43 15.74
C PHE A 34 -6.16 -19.47 14.66
N SER A 35 -5.60 -20.60 15.12
CA SER A 35 -5.31 -21.75 14.26
C SER A 35 -6.43 -22.79 14.40
N CYS A 36 -7.28 -22.90 13.38
CA CYS A 36 -8.23 -24.00 13.31
C CYS A 36 -7.51 -25.27 12.84
N PRO A 37 -7.64 -26.41 13.56
CA PRO A 37 -7.03 -27.65 13.13
C PRO A 37 -7.59 -28.06 11.76
N SER A 38 -6.74 -28.58 10.88
CA SER A 38 -7.14 -29.01 9.52
C SER A 38 -7.58 -30.48 9.46
N SER A 39 -7.42 -31.23 10.54
CA SER A 39 -7.80 -32.64 10.62
C SER A 39 -8.04 -33.08 12.06
N LEU A 40 -8.70 -34.24 12.24
CA LEU A 40 -8.86 -34.87 13.55
C LEU A 40 -7.53 -35.14 14.25
N ALA A 41 -6.50 -35.53 13.50
CA ALA A 41 -5.18 -35.79 14.05
C ALA A 41 -4.55 -34.50 14.61
N LYS A 42 -4.68 -33.39 13.89
CA LYS A 42 -4.23 -32.07 14.38
C LYS A 42 -5.09 -31.57 15.53
N ALA A 43 -6.40 -31.80 15.51
CA ALA A 43 -7.28 -31.43 16.62
C ALA A 43 -6.94 -32.16 17.92
N ARG A 44 -6.41 -33.39 17.84
CA ARG A 44 -5.90 -34.13 18.99
C ARG A 44 -4.72 -33.42 19.66
N THR A 45 -3.73 -33.04 18.86
CA THR A 45 -2.49 -32.40 19.34
C THR A 45 -2.61 -30.88 19.47
N TRP A 46 -3.77 -30.32 19.11
CA TRP A 46 -4.03 -28.89 19.20
C TRP A 46 -4.00 -28.46 20.67
N ASP A 47 -3.09 -27.55 20.98
CA ASP A 47 -2.85 -26.99 22.29
C ASP A 47 -2.87 -25.47 22.14
N ASP A 48 -3.79 -24.83 22.84
CA ASP A 48 -4.00 -23.39 22.89
C ASP A 48 -4.61 -23.05 24.27
N PRO A 49 -3.77 -23.02 25.32
CA PRO A 49 -4.22 -22.85 26.70
C PRO A 49 -4.94 -21.53 26.95
N GLU A 50 -4.57 -20.46 26.23
CA GLU A 50 -5.21 -19.13 26.33
C GLU A 50 -6.71 -19.19 26.03
N ASN A 51 -7.12 -20.17 25.23
CA ASN A 51 -8.50 -20.37 24.81
C ASN A 51 -9.13 -21.63 25.43
N GLY A 52 -8.50 -22.18 26.47
CA GLY A 52 -8.97 -23.38 27.17
C GLY A 52 -8.88 -24.65 26.32
N ILE A 53 -8.07 -24.66 25.26
CA ILE A 53 -7.87 -25.84 24.43
C ILE A 53 -6.58 -26.53 24.83
N PHE A 54 -6.71 -27.79 25.23
CA PHE A 54 -5.58 -28.58 25.65
C PHE A 54 -5.42 -29.80 24.75
N SER A 55 -4.18 -30.19 24.48
CA SER A 55 -3.86 -31.40 23.72
C SER A 55 -4.38 -32.66 24.44
N ILE A 56 -4.67 -33.72 23.67
CA ILE A 56 -5.09 -35.02 24.18
C ILE A 56 -4.02 -36.05 23.80
N GLY A 57 -3.21 -36.45 24.78
CA GLY A 57 -2.08 -37.35 24.56
C GLY A 57 -2.49 -38.76 24.14
N SER A 58 -3.59 -39.29 24.70
CA SER A 58 -4.04 -40.66 24.47
C SER A 58 -4.77 -40.82 23.13
N LYS A 59 -4.22 -41.68 22.27
CA LYS A 59 -4.86 -42.08 21.01
C LYS A 59 -6.09 -42.97 21.24
N ARG A 60 -6.16 -43.70 22.37
CA ARG A 60 -7.33 -44.51 22.74
C ARG A 60 -8.53 -43.63 23.07
N ASP A 61 -8.29 -42.54 23.80
CA ASP A 61 -9.34 -41.59 24.16
C ASP A 61 -9.74 -40.69 22.98
N TRP A 62 -8.86 -40.52 22.00
CA TRP A 62 -9.13 -39.80 20.75
C TRP A 62 -9.35 -40.75 19.56
N ASN A 63 -10.43 -41.53 19.61
CA ASN A 63 -10.82 -42.47 18.56
C ASN A 63 -12.31 -42.33 18.21
N THR A 64 -12.68 -42.49 16.93
CA THR A 64 -14.07 -42.46 16.44
C THR A 64 -14.80 -43.81 16.51
N VAL A 65 -14.12 -44.87 16.95
CA VAL A 65 -14.67 -46.24 17.01
C VAL A 65 -14.90 -46.67 18.46
N ASN A 66 -13.85 -46.72 19.29
CA ASN A 66 -13.90 -47.33 20.63
C ASN A 66 -13.68 -46.34 21.79
N SER A 67 -13.75 -45.02 21.54
CA SER A 67 -13.59 -44.02 22.60
C SER A 67 -14.90 -43.82 23.37
N PRO A 68 -14.85 -43.63 24.69
CA PRO A 68 -16.01 -43.16 25.47
C PRO A 68 -16.51 -41.78 25.00
N HIS A 69 -15.70 -41.01 24.26
CA HIS A 69 -16.05 -39.69 23.74
C HIS A 69 -16.31 -39.68 22.22
N ARG A 70 -16.59 -40.86 21.64
CA ARG A 70 -16.79 -41.06 20.19
C ARG A 70 -17.74 -40.04 19.57
N SER A 71 -18.90 -39.82 20.19
CA SER A 71 -19.93 -38.90 19.67
C SER A 71 -19.39 -37.48 19.51
N SER A 72 -18.68 -36.97 20.51
CA SER A 72 -18.05 -35.66 20.49
C SER A 72 -16.93 -35.58 19.45
N ILE A 73 -16.09 -36.61 19.33
CA ILE A 73 -14.99 -36.65 18.36
C ILE A 73 -15.52 -36.67 16.93
N VAL A 74 -16.58 -37.44 16.66
CA VAL A 74 -17.25 -37.44 15.35
C VAL A 74 -17.86 -36.06 15.04
N ALA A 75 -18.45 -35.39 16.03
CA ALA A 75 -18.96 -34.03 15.86
C ALA A 75 -17.83 -33.04 15.54
N ILE A 76 -16.70 -33.13 16.26
CA ILE A 76 -15.49 -32.33 15.98
C ILE A 76 -15.02 -32.54 14.54
N ALA A 77 -14.96 -33.80 14.07
CA ALA A 77 -14.57 -34.12 12.69
C ALA A 77 -15.43 -33.41 11.65
N LYS A 78 -16.76 -33.39 11.87
CA LYS A 78 -17.73 -32.75 10.98
C LYS A 78 -17.57 -31.22 10.93
N LEU A 79 -17.16 -30.60 12.04
CA LEU A 79 -16.97 -29.14 12.12
C LEU A 79 -15.63 -28.67 11.54
N ILE A 80 -14.57 -29.47 11.68
CA ILE A 80 -13.22 -29.14 11.23
C ILE A 80 -13.14 -28.93 9.71
N GLY A 81 -13.78 -29.80 8.92
CA GLY A 81 -13.70 -29.74 7.46
C GLY A 81 -14.17 -28.38 6.92
N PRO A 82 -15.43 -27.97 7.17
CA PRO A 82 -15.98 -26.71 6.69
C PRO A 82 -15.25 -25.47 7.23
N LEU A 83 -14.76 -25.50 8.48
CA LEU A 83 -14.04 -24.38 9.08
C LEU A 83 -12.64 -24.22 8.49
N SER A 84 -11.91 -25.32 8.29
CA SER A 84 -10.54 -25.28 7.76
C SER A 84 -10.50 -24.82 6.30
N VAL A 85 -11.47 -25.23 5.48
CA VAL A 85 -11.61 -24.74 4.10
C VAL A 85 -11.88 -23.23 4.06
N ARG A 86 -12.75 -22.73 4.95
CA ARG A 86 -13.03 -21.28 5.05
C ARG A 86 -11.79 -20.50 5.50
N ALA A 87 -11.07 -20.99 6.50
CA ALA A 87 -9.83 -20.37 6.97
C ALA A 87 -8.76 -20.32 5.87
N ALA A 88 -8.59 -21.41 5.11
CA ALA A 88 -7.64 -21.46 3.99
C ALA A 88 -7.98 -20.47 2.87
N LYS A 89 -9.26 -20.34 2.49
CA LYS A 89 -9.71 -19.33 1.51
C LYS A 89 -9.39 -17.90 1.97
N LYS A 90 -9.63 -17.57 3.24
CA LYS A 90 -9.30 -16.25 3.81
C LYS A 90 -7.79 -15.99 3.78
N ALA A 91 -6.98 -16.98 4.12
CA ALA A 91 -5.52 -16.87 4.08
C ALA A 91 -4.99 -16.63 2.65
N SER A 92 -5.55 -17.31 1.65
CA SER A 92 -5.22 -17.09 0.24
C SER A 92 -5.57 -15.67 -0.20
N LYS A 93 -6.75 -15.18 0.16
CA LYS A 93 -7.18 -13.81 -0.16
C LYS A 93 -6.24 -12.77 0.46
N ARG A 94 -5.87 -12.92 1.74
CA ARG A 94 -4.91 -12.04 2.42
C ARG A 94 -3.54 -11.98 1.74
N ARG A 95 -3.04 -13.10 1.24
CA ARG A 95 -1.76 -13.11 0.50
C ARG A 95 -1.89 -12.33 -0.81
N SER A 96 -2.98 -12.52 -1.55
CA SER A 96 -3.25 -11.76 -2.76
C SER A 96 -3.38 -10.26 -2.49
N ASP A 97 -4.08 -9.88 -1.42
CA ASP A 97 -4.25 -8.49 -1.04
C ASP A 97 -2.91 -7.86 -0.62
N LYS A 98 -2.05 -8.60 0.09
CA LYS A 98 -0.72 -8.12 0.47
C LYS A 98 0.20 -7.88 -0.73
N VAL A 99 0.18 -8.77 -1.73
CA VAL A 99 0.92 -8.56 -2.99
C VAL A 99 0.42 -7.30 -3.69
N ARG A 100 -0.91 -7.15 -3.79
CA ARG A 100 -1.52 -5.96 -4.40
C ARG A 100 -1.19 -4.66 -3.67
N ILE A 101 -1.09 -4.68 -2.34
CA ILE A 101 -0.68 -3.51 -1.55
C ILE A 101 0.77 -3.13 -1.89
N GLY A 102 1.68 -4.10 -1.95
CA GLY A 102 3.07 -3.85 -2.35
C GLY A 102 3.16 -3.23 -3.76
N ASP A 103 2.44 -3.79 -4.73
CA ASP A 103 2.41 -3.25 -6.10
C ASP A 103 1.88 -1.80 -6.15
N LEU A 104 0.90 -1.47 -5.28
CA LEU A 104 0.35 -0.11 -5.18
C LEU A 104 1.29 0.86 -4.47
N GLU A 105 2.03 0.40 -3.46
CA GLU A 105 3.06 1.19 -2.78
C GLU A 105 4.22 1.52 -3.74
N ASP A 106 4.67 0.55 -4.52
CA ASP A 106 5.69 0.75 -5.56
C ASP A 106 5.22 1.76 -6.62
N LEU A 107 3.95 1.65 -7.06
CA LEU A 107 3.37 2.59 -8.01
C LEU A 107 3.26 4.00 -7.42
N LEU A 108 2.84 4.12 -6.16
CA LEU A 108 2.75 5.41 -5.46
C LEU A 108 4.13 6.08 -5.44
N GLN A 109 5.17 5.35 -5.02
CA GLN A 109 6.53 5.87 -4.96
C GLN A 109 7.04 6.31 -6.33
N ALA A 110 6.76 5.52 -7.39
CA ALA A 110 7.12 5.89 -8.75
C ALA A 110 6.38 7.17 -9.23
N THR A 111 5.10 7.33 -8.87
CA THR A 111 4.34 8.53 -9.23
C THR A 111 4.79 9.78 -8.46
N GLU A 112 5.21 9.62 -7.20
CA GLU A 112 5.75 10.72 -6.40
C GLU A 112 7.09 11.20 -6.97
N ALA A 113 8.01 10.28 -7.30
CA ALA A 113 9.26 10.63 -7.95
C ALA A 113 9.03 11.36 -9.29
N ALA A 114 8.12 10.85 -10.13
CA ALA A 114 7.78 11.51 -11.40
C ALA A 114 7.18 12.90 -11.20
N ARG A 115 6.41 13.12 -10.12
CA ARG A 115 5.85 14.42 -9.78
C ARG A 115 6.94 15.40 -9.33
N GLU A 116 7.89 14.95 -8.52
CA GLU A 116 9.03 15.76 -8.09
C GLU A 116 9.87 16.19 -9.30
N ASP A 117 10.20 15.26 -10.19
CA ASP A 117 10.92 15.54 -11.44
C ASP A 117 10.17 16.54 -12.34
N ALA A 118 8.86 16.38 -12.49
CA ALA A 118 8.05 17.34 -13.25
C ALA A 118 8.05 18.74 -12.61
N THR A 119 8.06 18.80 -11.27
CA THR A 119 8.07 20.06 -10.53
C THR A 119 9.41 20.79 -10.67
N THR A 120 10.53 20.06 -10.59
CA THR A 120 11.86 20.66 -10.80
C THR A 120 12.03 21.15 -12.23
N GLN A 121 11.63 20.36 -13.22
CA GLN A 121 11.64 20.78 -14.63
C GLN A 121 10.79 22.04 -14.87
N TRP A 122 9.60 22.11 -14.27
CA TRP A 122 8.75 23.28 -14.40
C TRP A 122 9.39 24.53 -13.79
N GLN A 123 10.02 24.42 -12.62
CA GLN A 123 10.72 25.52 -11.97
C GLN A 123 11.90 26.02 -12.81
N GLU A 124 12.71 25.10 -13.36
CA GLU A 124 13.82 25.45 -14.25
C GLU A 124 13.35 26.18 -15.52
N LEU A 125 12.30 25.66 -16.16
CA LEU A 125 11.73 26.28 -17.36
C LEU A 125 11.12 27.64 -17.04
N SER A 126 10.47 27.79 -15.90
CA SER A 126 9.92 29.07 -15.45
C SER A 126 11.02 30.12 -15.23
N GLN A 127 12.13 29.74 -14.59
CA GLN A 127 13.27 30.65 -14.41
C GLN A 127 13.93 31.03 -15.75
N LYS A 128 14.12 30.07 -16.65
CA LYS A 128 14.66 30.32 -18.00
C LYS A 128 13.74 31.23 -18.81
N LEU A 129 12.42 31.08 -18.68
CA LEU A 129 11.44 31.95 -19.33
C LEU A 129 11.57 33.38 -18.80
N ALA A 130 11.59 33.56 -17.47
CA ALA A 130 11.73 34.88 -16.85
C ALA A 130 13.02 35.60 -17.25
N SER A 131 14.15 34.88 -17.34
CA SER A 131 15.40 35.47 -17.81
C SER A 131 15.32 35.90 -19.28
N LYS A 132 14.65 35.11 -20.13
CA LYS A 132 14.45 35.44 -21.54
C LYS A 132 13.49 36.61 -21.74
N GLU A 133 12.46 36.74 -20.92
CA GLU A 133 11.58 37.90 -20.92
C GLU A 133 12.35 39.18 -20.55
N LEU A 134 13.24 39.11 -19.54
CA LEU A 134 14.10 40.24 -19.18
C LEU A 134 15.03 40.63 -20.34
N GLU A 135 15.73 39.67 -20.94
CA GLU A 135 16.59 39.91 -22.11
C GLU A 135 15.80 40.54 -23.27
N LEU A 136 14.59 40.05 -23.53
CA LEU A 136 13.73 40.59 -24.58
C LEU A 136 13.37 42.05 -24.27
N THR A 137 12.99 42.36 -23.02
CA THR A 137 12.65 43.74 -22.63
C THR A 137 13.85 44.68 -22.81
N ALA A 138 15.05 44.27 -22.40
CA ALA A 138 16.28 45.05 -22.58
C ALA A 138 16.59 45.28 -24.07
N ALA A 139 16.53 44.23 -24.89
CA ALA A 139 16.76 44.32 -26.32
C ALA A 139 15.73 45.22 -27.02
N THR A 140 14.47 45.19 -26.58
CA THR A 140 13.44 46.10 -27.12
C THR A 140 13.71 47.56 -26.76
N ALA A 141 14.18 47.85 -25.54
CA ALA A 141 14.55 49.20 -25.12
C ALA A 141 15.80 49.72 -25.86
N GLU A 142 16.80 48.86 -26.07
CA GLU A 142 17.98 49.22 -26.88
C GLU A 142 17.59 49.51 -28.32
N ARG A 143 16.73 48.66 -28.91
CA ARG A 143 16.24 48.87 -30.28
C ARG A 143 15.48 50.18 -30.43
N THR A 144 14.64 50.57 -29.47
CA THR A 144 13.90 51.84 -29.53
C THR A 144 14.84 53.04 -29.40
N PHE A 145 15.85 52.94 -28.54
CA PHE A 145 16.89 53.97 -28.40
C PHE A 145 17.76 54.13 -29.65
N LEU A 146 18.24 53.03 -30.23
CA LEU A 146 19.02 53.09 -31.47
C LEU A 146 18.18 53.64 -32.63
N LYS A 147 16.89 53.32 -32.67
CA LYS A 147 15.97 53.87 -33.68
C LYS A 147 15.82 55.39 -33.53
N SER A 148 15.70 55.91 -32.31
CA SER A 148 15.59 57.36 -32.10
C SER A 148 16.88 58.10 -32.47
N GLN A 149 18.06 57.55 -32.13
CA GLN A 149 19.34 58.10 -32.58
C GLN A 149 19.47 58.12 -34.11
N LEU A 150 19.07 57.03 -34.76
CA LEU A 150 19.13 56.92 -36.21
C LEU A 150 18.19 57.94 -36.89
N ASP A 151 17.01 58.17 -36.34
CA ASP A 151 16.07 59.17 -36.84
C ASP A 151 16.60 60.61 -36.62
N SER A 152 17.23 60.88 -35.48
CA SER A 152 17.92 62.14 -35.18
C SER A 152 19.08 62.40 -36.15
N ALA A 153 20.00 61.45 -36.31
CA ALA A 153 21.12 61.57 -37.26
C ALA A 153 20.64 61.76 -38.71
N LYS A 154 19.58 61.05 -39.13
CA LYS A 154 18.94 61.26 -40.44
C LYS A 154 18.36 62.66 -40.60
N SER A 155 17.87 63.28 -39.52
CA SER A 155 17.34 64.65 -39.56
C SER A 155 18.47 65.67 -39.71
N GLU A 156 19.57 65.50 -38.98
CA GLU A 156 20.77 66.33 -39.08
C GLU A 156 21.41 66.26 -40.46
N ILE A 157 21.56 65.04 -41.02
CA ILE A 157 22.06 64.86 -42.39
C ILE A 157 21.18 65.63 -43.40
N ARG A 158 19.85 65.57 -43.24
CA ARG A 158 18.93 66.33 -44.11
C ARG A 158 19.09 67.83 -43.95
N GLU A 159 19.34 68.32 -42.75
CA GLU A 159 19.58 69.75 -42.50
C GLU A 159 20.92 70.21 -43.07
N LEU A 160 22.00 69.47 -42.80
CA LEU A 160 23.34 69.76 -43.34
C LEU A 160 23.34 69.75 -44.87
N LYS A 161 22.68 68.77 -45.51
CA LYS A 161 22.52 68.74 -46.96
C LYS A 161 21.81 69.98 -47.50
N ARG A 162 20.77 70.47 -46.82
CA ARG A 162 20.09 71.72 -47.18
C ARG A 162 21.01 72.93 -47.07
N ARG A 163 21.79 73.04 -45.99
CA ARG A 163 22.76 74.14 -45.79
C ARG A 163 23.85 74.15 -46.86
N VAL A 164 24.40 72.97 -47.20
CA VAL A 164 25.44 72.86 -48.25
C VAL A 164 24.90 73.23 -49.62
N LEU A 165 23.66 72.86 -49.95
CA LEU A 165 23.02 73.28 -51.21
C LEU A 165 22.89 74.81 -51.27
N ASN A 166 22.36 75.44 -50.22
CA ASN A 166 22.19 76.90 -50.17
C ASN A 166 23.53 77.66 -50.28
N ILE A 167 24.63 77.14 -49.74
CA ILE A 167 25.96 77.77 -49.85
C ILE A 167 26.52 77.68 -51.28
N ARG A 168 26.15 76.64 -52.04
CA ARG A 168 26.63 76.43 -53.41
C ARG A 168 25.94 77.31 -54.45
N GLU A 169 24.78 77.88 -54.12
CA GLU A 169 23.96 78.71 -55.01
C GLU A 169 24.23 80.22 -54.85
N VAL A 170 25.08 80.61 -53.88
CA VAL A 170 25.60 81.96 -53.65
C VAL A 170 27.02 82.07 -54.18
#